data_AF-A0A0G1W2I6-F1
#
_entry.id   AF-A0A0G1W2I6-F1
#
_cell.length_a   1.000
_cell.length_b   1.000
_cell.length_c   1.000
_cell.angle_alpha   90.00
_cell.angle_beta   90.00
_cell.angle_gamma   90.00
#
_symmetry.space_group_name_H-M   'P 1'
#
loop_
_entity.id
_entity.type
_entity.pdbx_description
1 polymer ?
#
loop_
_entity_poly.entity_id
_entity_poly.type
_entity_poly.pdbx_seq_one_letter_code
_entity_poly.pdbx_strand_id
1 'polypeptide(L)'
;MLNIYSSKILKNFLSLSAGQALTKIISLISVPIIARQLGATNFGTYTLAFSFVLIFSGFSDLGIHQLTIREGSKNKEENNSLFSNALVIRLILAIFFFVIAIGTVYWLDYPNATKQLILILSILIVTNALVNTIVSVLHAQEKMSYSASLLFIQSILTPLTIIPLLYLDISLKNAFAALIIVNLVFTIVIERYFFRKITNFSYQLINLRIWHQILKDSWPYALMAASWVIYINNGSIVLSKITDISNVGIYNAGQVLIVSLFFIPGSLMMALYPAFSRSVVKSGKKELKKIAEMILKILLMVILPSAILIFLFSNS
;
A
#
# COMPACT_ATOMS: atom_id res chain seq x y z
N MET A 1 5.87 12.99 32.81
CA MET A 1 5.65 13.21 31.36
C MET A 1 6.17 12.08 30.45
N LEU A 2 7.25 11.36 30.80
CA LEU A 2 7.79 10.25 29.96
C LEU A 2 6.88 9.00 29.82
N ASN A 3 6.00 8.72 30.79
CA ASN A 3 5.14 7.52 30.77
C ASN A 3 3.92 7.62 29.83
N ILE A 4 3.44 8.83 29.55
CA ILE A 4 2.26 9.05 28.69
C ILE A 4 2.65 8.97 27.21
N TYR A 5 3.83 9.47 26.85
CA TYR A 5 4.36 9.36 25.49
C TYR A 5 4.69 7.91 25.11
N SER A 6 5.21 7.10 26.04
CA SER A 6 5.47 5.68 25.77
C SER A 6 4.17 4.89 25.54
N SER A 7 3.11 5.17 26.30
CA SER A 7 1.83 4.45 26.16
C SER A 7 1.08 4.81 24.87
N LYS A 8 1.10 6.09 24.46
CA LYS A 8 0.47 6.53 23.20
C LYS A 8 1.21 5.97 21.97
N ILE A 9 2.55 6.00 21.99
CA ILE A 9 3.38 5.41 20.93
C ILE A 9 3.13 3.89 20.86
N LEU A 10 3.11 3.20 22.00
CA LEU A 10 2.85 1.76 22.06
C LEU A 10 1.44 1.41 21.56
N LYS A 11 0.41 2.17 21.95
CA LYS A 11 -0.97 1.98 21.48
C LYS A 11 -1.08 2.16 19.97
N ASN A 12 -0.48 3.22 19.44
CA ASN A 12 -0.46 3.50 18.00
C ASN A 12 0.27 2.40 17.23
N PHE A 13 1.41 1.95 17.76
CA PHE A 13 2.20 0.85 17.21
C PHE A 13 1.40 -0.46 17.18
N LEU A 14 0.78 -0.84 18.30
CA LEU A 14 -0.04 -2.06 18.40
C LEU A 14 -1.25 -1.98 17.47
N SER A 15 -1.90 -0.82 17.38
CA SER A 15 -3.03 -0.62 16.47
C SER A 15 -2.64 -0.75 15.00
N LEU A 16 -1.50 -0.18 14.58
CA LEU A 16 -0.99 -0.32 13.22
C LEU A 16 -0.63 -1.75 12.89
N SER A 17 0.09 -2.41 13.81
CA SER A 17 0.51 -3.80 13.63
C SER A 17 -0.71 -4.72 13.55
N ALA A 18 -1.67 -4.59 14.47
CA ALA A 18 -2.90 -5.37 14.42
C ALA A 18 -3.69 -5.12 13.12
N GLY A 19 -3.86 -3.86 12.71
CA GLY A 19 -4.59 -3.51 11.48
C GLY A 19 -3.94 -4.08 10.22
N GLN A 20 -2.61 -4.00 10.12
CA GLN A 20 -1.87 -4.57 9.00
C GLN A 20 -1.89 -6.11 9.02
N ALA A 21 -1.76 -6.74 10.20
CA ALA A 21 -1.88 -8.20 10.34
C ALA A 21 -3.25 -8.68 9.84
N LEU A 22 -4.32 -8.03 10.30
CA LEU A 22 -5.69 -8.33 9.89
C LEU A 22 -5.89 -8.14 8.38
N THR A 23 -5.35 -7.05 7.83
CA THR A 23 -5.36 -6.79 6.38
C THR A 23 -4.68 -7.91 5.59
N LYS A 24 -3.54 -8.42 6.08
CA LYS A 24 -2.84 -9.56 5.44
C LYS A 24 -3.61 -10.86 5.57
N ILE A 25 -4.21 -11.14 6.73
CA ILE A 25 -5.05 -12.32 6.94
C ILE A 25 -6.24 -12.31 5.97
N ILE A 26 -6.92 -11.17 5.82
CA ILE A 26 -8.01 -11.01 4.84
C ILE A 26 -7.51 -11.31 3.43
N SER A 27 -6.36 -10.76 3.04
CA SER A 27 -5.77 -11.03 1.72
C SER A 27 -5.44 -12.51 1.52
N LEU A 28 -4.85 -13.18 2.52
CA LEU A 28 -4.47 -14.59 2.47
C LEU A 28 -5.67 -15.54 2.36
N ILE A 29 -6.83 -15.14 2.90
CA ILE A 29 -8.07 -15.92 2.79
C ILE A 29 -8.78 -15.61 1.47
N SER A 30 -8.87 -14.33 1.11
CA SER A 30 -9.69 -13.86 -0.01
C SER A 30 -9.07 -14.22 -1.36
N VAL A 31 -7.75 -14.10 -1.50
CA VAL A 31 -7.06 -14.34 -2.77
C VAL A 31 -7.24 -15.78 -3.26
N PRO A 32 -7.05 -16.83 -2.44
CA PRO A 32 -7.33 -18.20 -2.88
C PRO A 32 -8.79 -18.44 -3.29
N ILE A 33 -9.76 -17.83 -2.61
CA ILE A 33 -11.18 -17.95 -2.96
C ILE A 33 -11.45 -17.33 -4.34
N ILE A 34 -10.94 -16.11 -4.56
CA ILE A 34 -11.07 -15.40 -5.84
C ILE A 34 -10.34 -16.17 -6.95
N ALA A 35 -9.12 -16.67 -6.70
CA ALA A 35 -8.35 -17.43 -7.67
C ALA A 35 -9.06 -18.72 -8.10
N ARG A 36 -9.68 -19.44 -7.15
CA ARG A 36 -10.45 -20.67 -7.44
C ARG A 36 -11.68 -20.39 -8.30
N GLN A 37 -12.42 -19.32 -8.01
CA GLN A 37 -13.61 -18.96 -8.80
C GLN A 37 -13.25 -18.46 -10.20
N LEU A 38 -12.17 -17.69 -10.33
CA LEU A 38 -11.76 -17.13 -11.61
C LEU A 38 -11.07 -18.16 -12.53
N GLY A 39 -10.41 -19.16 -11.94
CA GLY A 39 -9.47 -20.01 -12.66
C GLY A 39 -8.19 -19.27 -13.04
N ALA A 40 -7.17 -20.02 -13.48
CA ALA A 40 -5.81 -19.50 -13.69
C ALA A 40 -5.75 -18.34 -14.70
N THR A 41 -6.51 -18.42 -15.79
CA THR A 41 -6.47 -17.42 -16.89
C THR A 41 -7.04 -16.07 -16.49
N ASN A 42 -8.24 -16.04 -15.90
CA ASN A 42 -8.88 -14.80 -15.45
C ASN A 42 -8.16 -14.23 -14.22
N PHE A 43 -7.69 -15.09 -13.31
CA PHE A 43 -6.88 -14.66 -12.18
C PHE A 43 -5.53 -14.08 -12.63
N GLY A 44 -4.89 -14.68 -13.64
CA GLY A 44 -3.68 -14.13 -14.28
C GLY A 44 -3.93 -12.77 -14.93
N THR A 45 -5.05 -12.61 -15.64
CA THR A 45 -5.44 -11.33 -16.25
C THR A 45 -5.68 -10.25 -15.19
N TYR A 46 -6.37 -10.62 -14.10
CA TYR A 46 -6.59 -9.75 -12.95
C TYR A 46 -5.29 -9.33 -12.28
N THR A 47 -4.45 -10.29 -11.91
CA THR A 47 -3.21 -10.01 -11.18
C THR A 47 -2.22 -9.23 -12.03
N LEU A 48 -2.13 -9.51 -13.34
CA LEU A 48 -1.37 -8.67 -14.27
C LEU A 48 -1.86 -7.22 -14.25
N ALA A 49 -3.18 -7.02 -14.39
CA ALA A 49 -3.76 -5.69 -14.41
C ALA A 49 -3.53 -4.96 -13.08
N PHE A 50 -3.64 -5.67 -11.96
CA PHE A 50 -3.38 -5.13 -10.63
C PHE A 50 -1.91 -4.78 -10.43
N SER A 51 -0.97 -5.64 -10.82
CA SER A 51 0.48 -5.35 -10.79
C SER A 51 0.82 -4.10 -11.59
N PHE A 52 0.20 -3.94 -12.76
CA PHE A 52 0.37 -2.76 -13.60
C PHE A 52 -0.05 -1.49 -12.86
N VAL A 53 -1.25 -1.51 -12.28
CA VAL A 53 -1.78 -0.40 -11.48
C VAL A 53 -0.91 -0.09 -10.26
N LEU A 54 -0.37 -1.11 -9.57
CA LEU A 54 0.51 -0.91 -8.42
C LEU A 54 1.79 -0.18 -8.80
N ILE A 55 2.39 -0.48 -9.95
CA ILE A 55 3.59 0.22 -10.45
C ILE A 55 3.29 1.70 -10.64
N PHE A 56 2.27 2.03 -11.43
CA PHE A 56 1.92 3.43 -11.70
C PHE A 56 1.42 4.17 -10.45
N SER A 57 0.71 3.49 -9.55
CA SER A 57 0.31 4.06 -8.26
C SER A 57 1.52 4.38 -7.36
N GLY A 58 2.54 3.51 -7.34
CA GLY A 58 3.80 3.76 -6.64
C GLY A 58 4.53 5.00 -7.17
N PHE A 59 4.58 5.15 -8.49
CA PHE A 59 5.14 6.36 -9.11
C PHE A 59 4.31 7.61 -8.86
N SER A 60 2.98 7.50 -8.81
CA SER A 60 2.11 8.67 -8.57
C SER A 60 2.26 9.30 -7.18
N ASP A 61 2.84 8.57 -6.20
CA ASP A 61 3.13 9.14 -4.89
C ASP A 61 4.44 9.94 -4.86
N LEU A 62 5.43 9.63 -5.71
CA LEU A 62 6.78 10.25 -5.71
C LEU A 62 7.40 10.46 -4.32
N GLY A 63 7.19 9.53 -3.40
CA GLY A 63 7.72 9.60 -2.04
C GLY A 63 7.10 10.69 -1.16
N ILE A 64 6.06 11.37 -1.65
CA ILE A 64 5.35 12.44 -0.94
C ILE A 64 4.73 11.86 0.33
N HIS A 65 4.35 10.58 0.39
CA HIS A 65 3.86 9.94 1.62
C HIS A 65 4.80 10.14 2.80
N GLN A 66 6.08 9.81 2.62
CA GLN A 66 7.06 9.88 3.71
C GLN A 66 7.46 11.31 4.04
N LEU A 67 7.54 12.18 3.03
CA LEU A 67 7.79 13.60 3.24
C LEU A 67 6.67 14.25 4.06
N THR A 68 5.41 13.98 3.71
CA THR A 68 4.25 14.54 4.42
C THR A 68 4.22 14.12 5.88
N ILE A 69 4.58 12.86 6.18
CA ILE A 69 4.71 12.41 7.57
C ILE A 69 5.84 13.14 8.28
N ARG A 70 7.03 13.19 7.67
CA ARG A 70 8.23 13.79 8.28
C ARG A 70 8.06 15.27 8.59
N GLU A 71 7.64 16.07 7.60
CA GLU A 71 7.45 17.51 7.79
C GLU A 71 6.19 17.79 8.61
N GLY A 72 5.11 17.03 8.37
CA GLY A 72 3.86 17.15 9.10
C GLY A 72 3.95 16.79 10.59
N SER A 73 4.95 16.01 11.01
CA SER A 73 5.16 15.73 12.44
C SER A 73 5.96 16.82 13.16
N LYS A 74 6.62 17.75 12.45
CA LYS A 74 7.45 18.80 13.08
C LYS A 74 6.63 19.92 13.70
N ASN A 75 5.63 20.46 12.97
CA ASN A 75 4.89 21.64 13.43
C ASN A 75 3.37 21.48 13.22
N LYS A 76 2.68 20.89 14.19
CA LYS A 76 1.29 20.41 14.05
C LYS A 76 0.26 21.48 13.69
N GLU A 77 0.53 22.76 13.97
CA GLU A 77 -0.41 23.89 13.79
C GLU A 77 -0.33 24.57 12.41
N GLU A 78 0.76 24.40 11.65
CA GLU A 78 0.98 25.08 10.34
C GLU A 78 0.90 24.16 9.11
N ASN A 79 0.61 22.87 9.28
CA ASN A 79 0.76 21.87 8.21
C ASN A 79 -0.34 21.86 7.15
N ASN A 80 -1.42 22.63 7.32
CA ASN A 80 -2.54 22.58 6.38
C ASN A 80 -2.14 23.01 4.96
N SER A 81 -1.16 23.92 4.84
CA SER A 81 -0.58 24.30 3.55
C SER A 81 0.16 23.13 2.91
N LEU A 82 1.03 22.46 3.67
CA LEU A 82 1.77 21.27 3.22
C LEU A 82 0.81 20.18 2.75
N PHE A 83 -0.21 19.87 3.55
CA PHE A 83 -1.18 18.81 3.26
C PHE A 83 -2.04 19.13 2.03
N SER A 84 -2.50 20.38 1.88
CA SER A 84 -3.27 20.82 0.72
C SER A 84 -2.44 20.75 -0.56
N ASN A 85 -1.20 21.22 -0.53
CA ASN A 85 -0.31 21.18 -1.69
C ASN A 85 0.12 19.74 -2.03
N ALA A 86 0.39 18.90 -1.03
CA ALA A 86 0.69 17.48 -1.24
C ALA A 86 -0.47 16.73 -1.89
N LEU A 87 -1.72 16.99 -1.45
CA LEU A 87 -2.92 16.42 -2.06
C LEU A 87 -3.03 16.78 -3.54
N VAL A 88 -2.88 18.07 -3.87
CA VAL A 88 -3.00 18.54 -5.26
C VAL A 88 -1.90 17.96 -6.15
N ILE A 89 -0.66 17.95 -5.68
CA ILE A 89 0.47 17.35 -6.43
C ILE A 89 0.18 15.86 -6.68
N ARG A 90 -0.23 15.12 -5.66
CA ARG A 90 -0.55 13.68 -5.79
C ARG A 90 -1.71 13.44 -6.76
N LEU A 91 -2.74 14.27 -6.77
CA LEU A 91 -3.84 14.14 -7.73
C LEU A 91 -3.39 14.40 -9.16
N ILE A 92 -2.56 15.42 -9.39
CA ILE A 92 -1.98 15.69 -10.71
C ILE A 92 -1.10 14.53 -11.17
N LEU A 93 -0.23 14.04 -10.29
CA LEU A 93 0.62 12.88 -10.58
C LEU A 93 -0.21 11.61 -10.83
N ALA A 94 -1.27 11.38 -10.06
CA ALA A 94 -2.16 10.25 -10.23
C ALA A 94 -2.87 10.28 -11.58
N ILE A 95 -3.37 11.44 -12.01
CA ILE A 95 -3.98 11.61 -13.33
C ILE A 95 -2.93 11.42 -14.43
N PHE A 96 -1.73 11.99 -14.26
CA PHE A 96 -0.63 11.83 -15.20
C PHE A 96 -0.24 10.36 -15.39
N PHE A 97 0.00 9.62 -14.29
CA PHE A 97 0.37 8.21 -14.36
C PHE A 97 -0.81 7.30 -14.72
N PHE A 98 -2.06 7.70 -14.48
CA PHE A 98 -3.24 7.05 -15.04
C PHE A 98 -3.22 7.09 -16.57
N VAL A 99 -2.98 8.26 -17.16
CA VAL A 99 -2.88 8.41 -18.63
C VAL A 99 -1.70 7.61 -19.18
N ILE A 100 -0.54 7.64 -18.52
CA ILE A 100 0.62 6.85 -18.93
C ILE A 100 0.33 5.35 -18.85
N ALA A 101 -0.35 4.88 -17.79
CA ALA A 101 -0.73 3.49 -17.66
C ALA A 101 -1.56 3.06 -18.87
N ILE A 102 -2.58 3.84 -19.23
CA ILE A 102 -3.42 3.58 -20.41
C ILE A 102 -2.57 3.53 -21.69
N GLY A 103 -1.74 4.54 -21.95
CA GLY A 103 -0.90 4.59 -23.13
C GLY A 103 0.05 3.38 -23.23
N THR A 104 0.63 2.99 -22.10
CA THR A 104 1.57 1.85 -22.03
C THR A 104 0.86 0.52 -22.32
N VAL A 105 -0.39 0.34 -21.89
CA VAL A 105 -1.18 -0.87 -22.19
C VAL A 105 -1.44 -1.03 -23.67
N TYR A 106 -1.78 0.07 -24.37
CA TYR A 106 -1.98 0.03 -25.81
C TYR A 106 -0.68 -0.20 -26.56
N TRP A 107 0.42 0.42 -26.10
CA TRP A 107 1.74 0.26 -26.69
C TRP A 107 2.28 -1.17 -26.56
N LEU A 108 2.05 -1.83 -25.41
CA LEU A 108 2.46 -3.22 -25.18
C LEU A 108 1.56 -4.25 -25.88
N ASP A 109 0.50 -3.82 -26.58
CA ASP A 109 -0.42 -4.67 -27.32
C ASP A 109 -0.96 -5.91 -26.57
N TYR A 110 -1.53 -5.69 -25.38
CA TYR A 110 -2.21 -6.75 -24.64
C TYR A 110 -3.54 -7.17 -25.28
N PRO A 111 -4.12 -8.34 -24.96
CA PRO A 111 -5.47 -8.69 -25.42
C PRO A 111 -6.55 -7.73 -24.90
N ASN A 112 -7.65 -7.57 -25.65
CA ASN A 112 -8.73 -6.62 -25.33
C ASN A 112 -9.31 -6.82 -23.92
N ALA A 113 -9.47 -8.06 -23.46
CA ALA A 113 -9.94 -8.36 -22.11
C ALA A 113 -9.01 -7.76 -21.04
N THR A 114 -7.69 -7.91 -21.21
CA THR A 114 -6.66 -7.32 -20.34
C THR A 114 -6.67 -5.80 -20.42
N LYS A 115 -6.77 -5.21 -21.63
CA LYS A 115 -6.83 -3.74 -21.79
C LYS A 115 -8.01 -3.15 -21.02
N GLN A 116 -9.20 -3.75 -21.16
CA GLN A 116 -10.41 -3.30 -20.45
C GLN A 116 -10.25 -3.39 -18.93
N LEU A 117 -9.64 -4.46 -18.42
CA LEU A 117 -9.44 -4.62 -16.99
C LEU A 117 -8.44 -3.61 -16.43
N ILE A 118 -7.34 -3.34 -17.16
CA ILE A 118 -6.38 -2.31 -16.74
C ILE A 118 -7.01 -0.92 -16.77
N LEU A 119 -7.83 -0.60 -17.79
CA LEU A 119 -8.56 0.67 -17.84
C LEU A 119 -9.43 0.88 -16.61
N ILE A 120 -10.20 -0.14 -16.22
CA ILE A 120 -11.07 -0.09 -15.04
C ILE A 120 -10.23 0.04 -13.77
N LEU A 121 -9.23 -0.82 -13.58
CA LEU A 121 -8.42 -0.84 -12.36
C LEU A 121 -7.50 0.38 -12.23
N SER A 122 -7.12 1.05 -13.32
CA SER A 122 -6.25 2.24 -13.26
C SER A 122 -6.89 3.39 -12.50
N ILE A 123 -8.23 3.41 -12.36
CA ILE A 123 -8.94 4.36 -11.48
C ILE A 123 -8.44 4.26 -10.03
N LEU A 124 -7.97 3.09 -9.58
CA LEU A 124 -7.38 2.92 -8.25
C LEU A 124 -6.13 3.77 -8.04
N ILE A 125 -5.42 4.21 -9.10
CA ILE A 125 -4.27 5.11 -8.96
C ILE A 125 -4.73 6.42 -8.30
N VAL A 126 -5.85 6.98 -8.74
CA VAL A 126 -6.43 8.22 -8.20
C VAL A 126 -7.00 7.98 -6.80
N THR A 127 -7.73 6.89 -6.60
CA THR A 127 -8.28 6.52 -5.30
C THR A 127 -7.19 6.33 -4.24
N ASN A 128 -6.08 5.67 -4.61
CA ASN A 128 -4.93 5.47 -3.72
C ASN A 128 -4.25 6.79 -3.37
N ALA A 129 -4.14 7.73 -4.30
CA ALA A 129 -3.58 9.05 -4.02
C ALA A 129 -4.38 9.79 -2.94
N LEU A 130 -5.71 9.70 -2.97
CA LEU A 130 -6.59 10.26 -1.93
C LEU A 130 -6.39 9.56 -0.58
N VAL A 131 -6.48 8.23 -0.57
CA VAL A 131 -6.32 7.43 0.66
C VAL A 131 -4.95 7.66 1.30
N ASN A 132 -3.87 7.61 0.52
CA ASN A 132 -2.51 7.83 1.01
C ASN A 132 -2.32 9.24 1.58
N THR A 133 -3.09 10.22 1.11
CA THR A 133 -3.10 11.57 1.68
C THR A 133 -3.68 11.59 3.07
N ILE A 134 -4.87 11.05 3.25
CA ILE A 134 -5.52 10.93 4.57
C ILE A 134 -4.63 10.15 5.52
N VAL A 135 -4.07 9.01 5.08
CA VAL A 135 -3.17 8.20 5.91
C VAL A 135 -1.93 8.98 6.31
N SER A 136 -1.29 9.70 5.39
CA SER A 136 -0.10 10.51 5.71
C SER A 136 -0.41 11.65 6.70
N VAL A 137 -1.59 12.28 6.60
CA VAL A 137 -2.04 13.31 7.54
C VAL A 137 -2.32 12.70 8.92
N LEU A 138 -2.99 11.56 8.99
CA LEU A 138 -3.25 10.85 10.24
C LEU A 138 -1.95 10.41 10.90
N HIS A 139 -0.98 9.92 10.14
CA HIS A 139 0.34 9.55 10.65
C HIS A 139 1.10 10.77 11.17
N ALA A 140 1.11 11.88 10.43
CA ALA A 140 1.71 13.14 10.86
C ALA A 140 1.12 13.65 12.18
N GLN A 141 -0.19 13.48 12.38
CA GLN A 141 -0.91 13.85 13.60
C GLN A 141 -0.89 12.79 14.72
N GLU A 142 -0.14 11.70 14.57
CA GLU A 142 -0.11 10.55 15.52
C GLU A 142 -1.48 9.89 15.75
N LYS A 143 -2.38 9.93 14.77
CA LYS A 143 -3.73 9.34 14.77
C LYS A 143 -3.76 7.99 14.05
N MET A 144 -2.72 7.19 14.27
CA MET A 144 -2.44 5.94 13.55
C MET A 144 -3.49 4.84 13.78
N SER A 145 -4.22 4.88 14.89
CA SER A 145 -5.35 3.96 15.12
C SER A 145 -6.44 4.12 14.06
N TYR A 146 -6.68 5.35 13.61
CA TYR A 146 -7.68 5.60 12.59
C TYR A 146 -7.22 5.21 11.19
N SER A 147 -5.93 5.40 10.87
CA SER A 147 -5.41 4.91 9.58
C SER A 147 -5.43 3.38 9.54
N ALA A 148 -5.15 2.70 10.65
CA ALA A 148 -5.29 1.26 10.76
C ALA A 148 -6.74 0.80 10.49
N SER A 149 -7.74 1.45 11.09
CA SER A 149 -9.15 1.16 10.82
C SER A 149 -9.54 1.43 9.36
N LEU A 150 -9.08 2.54 8.78
CA LEU A 150 -9.36 2.91 7.40
C LEU A 150 -8.82 1.84 6.42
N LEU A 151 -7.55 1.47 6.57
CA LEU A 151 -6.90 0.47 5.72
C LEU A 151 -7.53 -0.92 5.90
N PHE A 152 -7.90 -1.29 7.13
CA PHE A 152 -8.61 -2.53 7.40
C PHE A 152 -9.97 -2.58 6.70
N ILE A 153 -10.79 -1.52 6.82
CA ILE A 153 -12.09 -1.45 6.14
C ILE A 153 -11.90 -1.52 4.62
N GLN A 154 -10.93 -0.78 4.06
CA GLN A 154 -10.62 -0.82 2.64
C GLN A 154 -10.23 -2.23 2.17
N SER A 155 -9.47 -2.98 2.99
CA SER A 155 -9.07 -4.35 2.67
C SER A 155 -10.25 -5.32 2.58
N ILE A 156 -11.33 -5.04 3.31
CA ILE A 156 -12.56 -5.87 3.32
C ILE A 156 -13.45 -5.56 2.11
N LEU A 157 -13.41 -4.34 1.56
CA LEU A 157 -14.26 -3.95 0.42
C LEU A 157 -14.04 -4.85 -0.79
N THR A 158 -12.79 -5.27 -1.05
CA THR A 158 -12.46 -6.14 -2.17
C THR A 158 -13.16 -7.49 -2.09
N PRO A 159 -12.95 -8.32 -1.05
CA PRO A 159 -13.65 -9.59 -0.94
C PRO A 159 -15.16 -9.43 -0.80
N LEU A 160 -15.65 -8.44 -0.05
CA LEU A 160 -17.11 -8.24 0.09
C LEU A 160 -17.80 -7.88 -1.22
N THR A 161 -17.09 -7.25 -2.16
CA THR A 161 -17.65 -6.91 -3.46
C THR A 161 -17.42 -8.02 -4.47
N ILE A 162 -16.18 -8.49 -4.61
CA ILE A 162 -15.82 -9.43 -5.68
C ILE A 162 -16.39 -10.82 -5.42
N ILE A 163 -16.27 -11.37 -4.21
CA ILE A 163 -16.64 -12.77 -3.96
C ILE A 163 -18.12 -13.02 -4.27
N PRO A 164 -19.10 -12.24 -3.73
CA PRO A 164 -20.50 -12.48 -4.03
C PRO A 164 -20.83 -12.33 -5.51
N LEU A 165 -20.25 -11.35 -6.21
CA LEU A 165 -20.53 -11.13 -7.63
C LEU A 165 -20.00 -12.28 -8.50
N LEU A 166 -18.88 -12.89 -8.13
CA LEU A 166 -18.37 -14.08 -8.82
C LEU A 166 -19.26 -15.30 -8.60
N TYR A 167 -19.84 -15.48 -7.40
CA TYR A 167 -20.82 -16.56 -7.14
C TYR A 167 -22.16 -16.36 -7.84
N LEU A 168 -22.45 -15.14 -8.31
CA LEU A 168 -23.64 -14.81 -9.11
C LEU A 168 -23.36 -14.87 -10.62
N ASP A 169 -22.21 -15.46 -11.04
CA ASP A 169 -21.77 -15.56 -12.43
C ASP A 169 -21.68 -14.22 -13.18
N ILE A 170 -21.49 -13.11 -12.44
CA ILE A 170 -21.32 -11.80 -13.03
C ILE A 170 -19.95 -11.75 -13.71
N SER A 171 -19.91 -11.23 -14.94
CA SER A 171 -18.68 -11.13 -15.71
C SER A 171 -17.56 -10.41 -14.92
N LEU A 172 -16.32 -10.89 -15.10
CA LEU A 172 -15.12 -10.35 -14.44
C LEU A 172 -15.06 -8.82 -14.50
N LYS A 173 -15.29 -8.28 -15.70
CA LYS A 173 -15.30 -6.84 -15.99
C LYS A 173 -16.30 -6.11 -15.09
N ASN A 174 -17.52 -6.61 -14.99
CA ASN A 174 -18.59 -5.96 -14.24
C ASN A 174 -18.34 -6.07 -12.72
N ALA A 175 -17.80 -7.20 -12.24
CA ALA A 175 -17.41 -7.36 -10.85
C ALA A 175 -16.34 -6.35 -10.44
N PHE A 176 -15.31 -6.15 -11.27
CA PHE A 176 -14.28 -5.15 -11.02
C PHE A 176 -14.78 -3.71 -11.19
N ALA A 177 -15.69 -3.44 -12.14
CA ALA A 177 -16.32 -2.13 -12.25
C ALA A 177 -17.12 -1.78 -10.97
N ALA A 178 -17.86 -2.74 -10.42
CA ALA A 178 -18.56 -2.58 -9.13
C ALA A 178 -17.57 -2.31 -7.98
N LEU A 179 -16.45 -3.03 -7.93
CA LEU A 179 -15.39 -2.78 -6.95
C LEU A 179 -14.84 -1.36 -7.01
N ILE A 180 -14.63 -0.82 -8.22
CA ILE A 180 -14.17 0.56 -8.39
C ILE A 180 -15.20 1.56 -7.88
N ILE A 181 -16.48 1.36 -8.18
CA ILE A 181 -17.56 2.22 -7.69
C ILE A 181 -17.59 2.20 -6.16
N VAL A 182 -17.53 1.01 -5.54
CA VAL A 182 -17.50 0.87 -4.08
C VAL A 182 -16.28 1.59 -3.48
N ASN A 183 -15.09 1.41 -4.06
CA ASN A 183 -13.87 2.07 -3.58
C ASN A 183 -13.91 3.60 -3.74
N LEU A 184 -14.46 4.11 -4.85
CA LEU A 184 -14.62 5.55 -5.08
C LEU A 184 -15.59 6.15 -4.07
N VAL A 185 -16.77 5.55 -3.89
CA VAL A 185 -17.77 6.01 -2.92
C VAL A 185 -17.19 5.98 -1.51
N PHE A 186 -16.56 4.86 -1.11
CA PHE A 186 -15.89 4.75 0.18
C PHE A 186 -14.86 5.85 0.38
N THR A 187 -14.00 6.08 -0.61
CA THR A 187 -12.91 7.05 -0.51
C THR A 187 -13.45 8.47 -0.39
N ILE A 188 -14.45 8.86 -1.18
CA ILE A 188 -15.06 10.19 -1.10
C ILE A 188 -15.75 10.41 0.26
N VAL A 189 -16.52 9.42 0.74
CA VAL A 189 -17.23 9.52 2.02
C VAL A 189 -16.25 9.61 3.20
N ILE A 190 -15.23 8.76 3.20
CA ILE A 190 -14.21 8.70 4.24
C ILE A 190 -13.35 9.98 4.22
N GLU A 191 -12.92 10.43 3.05
CA GLU A 191 -12.19 11.69 2.87
C GLU A 191 -12.96 12.85 3.50
N ARG A 192 -14.25 12.96 3.17
CA ARG A 192 -15.11 14.01 3.71
C ARG A 192 -15.28 13.92 5.23
N TYR A 193 -15.47 12.72 5.74
CA TYR A 193 -15.64 12.47 7.18
C TYR A 193 -14.36 12.81 7.95
N PHE A 194 -13.22 12.29 7.49
CA PHE A 194 -11.94 12.45 8.17
C PHE A 194 -11.45 13.89 8.17
N PHE A 195 -11.52 14.57 7.02
CA PHE A 195 -11.10 15.96 6.93
C PHE A 195 -11.96 16.91 7.75
N ARG A 196 -13.27 16.64 7.88
CA ARG A 196 -14.19 17.51 8.65
C ARG A 196 -14.24 17.22 10.14
N LYS A 197 -14.11 15.95 10.56
CA LYS A 197 -14.43 15.53 11.94
C LYS A 197 -13.22 15.04 12.73
N ILE A 198 -12.18 14.53 12.06
CA ILE A 198 -11.07 13.87 12.74
C ILE A 198 -9.81 14.70 12.67
N THR A 199 -9.50 15.33 11.55
CA THR A 199 -8.28 16.13 11.38
C THR A 199 -8.58 17.62 11.49
N ASN A 200 -7.62 18.41 11.98
CA ASN A 200 -7.68 19.89 11.91
C ASN A 200 -7.33 20.42 10.50
N PHE A 201 -7.57 19.61 9.47
CA PHE A 201 -7.21 19.94 8.10
C PHE A 201 -8.18 20.98 7.54
N SER A 202 -7.63 22.09 7.06
CA SER A 202 -8.35 23.06 6.26
C SER A 202 -7.66 23.20 4.91
N TYR A 203 -8.47 23.28 3.86
CA TYR A 203 -7.97 23.57 2.53
C TYR A 203 -7.36 24.96 2.51
N GLN A 204 -6.09 25.05 2.14
CA GLN A 204 -5.36 26.30 1.98
C GLN A 204 -4.97 26.53 0.52
N LEU A 205 -4.66 27.79 0.19
CA LEU A 205 -4.27 28.20 -1.14
C LEU A 205 -3.02 27.44 -1.62
N ILE A 206 -3.03 27.11 -2.91
CA ILE A 206 -1.91 26.44 -3.58
C ILE A 206 -0.73 27.40 -3.66
N ASN A 207 0.45 26.93 -3.27
CA ASN A 207 1.68 27.71 -3.29
C ASN A 207 2.78 26.95 -4.04
N LEU A 208 3.13 27.46 -5.22
CA LEU A 208 4.14 26.84 -6.11
C LEU A 208 5.53 26.71 -5.46
N ARG A 209 5.88 27.58 -4.50
CA ARG A 209 7.15 27.45 -3.76
C ARG A 209 7.18 26.16 -2.93
N ILE A 210 6.04 25.81 -2.32
CA ILE A 210 5.89 24.57 -1.55
C ILE A 210 6.00 23.35 -2.46
N TRP A 211 5.55 23.43 -3.71
CA TRP A 211 5.65 22.32 -4.66
C TRP A 211 7.09 21.98 -4.99
N HIS A 212 7.90 23.00 -5.27
CA HIS A 212 9.33 22.79 -5.51
C HIS A 212 10.00 22.11 -4.32
N GLN A 213 9.67 22.56 -3.10
CA GLN A 213 10.21 21.96 -1.89
C GLN A 213 9.75 20.50 -1.70
N ILE A 214 8.45 20.23 -1.86
CA ILE A 214 7.89 18.87 -1.77
C ILE A 214 8.60 17.94 -2.75
N LEU A 215 8.68 18.30 -4.03
CA LEU A 215 9.26 17.43 -5.07
C LEU A 215 10.77 17.22 -4.88
N LYS A 216 11.50 18.27 -4.46
CA LYS A 216 12.95 18.18 -4.20
C LYS A 216 13.25 17.29 -3.01
N ASP A 217 12.52 17.47 -1.91
CA ASP A 217 12.77 16.77 -0.66
C ASP A 217 12.17 15.35 -0.66
N SER A 218 11.20 15.06 -1.54
CA SER A 218 10.60 13.72 -1.67
C SER A 218 11.38 12.78 -2.59
N TRP A 219 12.28 13.30 -3.44
CA TRP A 219 13.01 12.52 -4.43
C TRP A 219 13.74 11.27 -3.89
N PRO A 220 14.46 11.31 -2.74
CA PRO A 220 15.10 10.11 -2.20
C PRO A 220 14.08 9.02 -1.82
N TYR A 221 12.93 9.42 -1.29
CA TYR A 221 11.84 8.51 -0.97
C TYR A 221 11.16 7.98 -2.24
N ALA A 222 11.08 8.80 -3.29
CA ALA A 222 10.57 8.42 -4.59
C ALA A 222 11.41 7.28 -5.20
N LEU A 223 12.74 7.43 -5.21
CA LEU A 223 13.65 6.40 -5.71
C LEU A 223 13.52 5.08 -4.95
N MET A 224 13.46 5.15 -3.61
CA MET A 224 13.27 3.98 -2.77
C MET A 224 11.93 3.28 -3.05
N ALA A 225 10.84 4.05 -3.11
CA ALA A 225 9.49 3.52 -3.35
C ALA A 225 9.35 2.94 -4.77
N ALA A 226 9.85 3.64 -5.80
CA ALA A 226 9.83 3.17 -7.18
C ALA A 226 10.63 1.88 -7.32
N SER A 227 11.83 1.80 -6.75
CA SER A 227 12.66 0.59 -6.78
C SER A 227 11.94 -0.59 -6.14
N TRP A 228 11.30 -0.37 -4.98
CA TRP A 228 10.54 -1.41 -4.30
C TRP A 228 9.35 -1.90 -5.13
N VAL A 229 8.54 -0.99 -5.67
CA VAL A 229 7.33 -1.36 -6.40
C VAL A 229 7.66 -2.05 -7.72
N ILE A 230 8.70 -1.61 -8.43
CA ILE A 230 9.21 -2.30 -9.61
C ILE A 230 9.72 -3.68 -9.24
N TYR A 231 10.55 -3.80 -8.19
CA TYR A 231 11.11 -5.09 -7.76
C TYR A 231 10.01 -6.11 -7.45
N ILE A 232 8.95 -5.68 -6.78
CA ILE A 232 7.84 -6.57 -6.44
C ILE A 232 7.00 -6.90 -7.68
N ASN A 233 6.65 -5.93 -8.54
CA ASN A 233 5.62 -6.13 -9.56
C ASN A 233 6.15 -6.41 -10.97
N ASN A 234 7.46 -6.28 -11.21
CA ASN A 234 8.05 -6.49 -12.54
C ASN A 234 7.83 -7.93 -13.07
N GLY A 235 7.87 -8.94 -12.19
CA GLY A 235 7.78 -10.33 -12.57
C GLY A 235 6.47 -10.65 -13.29
N SER A 236 5.36 -10.10 -12.82
CA SER A 236 4.03 -10.22 -13.44
C SER A 236 4.02 -9.70 -14.89
N ILE A 237 4.63 -8.52 -15.12
CA ILE A 237 4.70 -7.91 -16.45
C ILE A 237 5.62 -8.69 -17.38
N VAL A 238 6.83 -9.01 -16.93
CA VAL A 238 7.80 -9.77 -17.74
C VAL A 238 7.21 -11.12 -18.12
N LEU A 239 6.67 -11.85 -17.15
CA LEU A 239 6.11 -13.19 -17.34
C LEU A 239 4.94 -13.19 -18.33
N SER A 240 4.12 -12.13 -18.34
CA SER A 240 3.02 -11.97 -19.31
C SER A 240 3.46 -11.83 -20.76
N LYS A 241 4.75 -11.53 -21.02
CA LYS A 241 5.32 -11.40 -22.36
C LYS A 241 6.07 -12.64 -22.83
N ILE A 242 6.52 -13.48 -21.90
CA ILE A 242 7.33 -14.66 -22.20
C ILE A 242 6.59 -15.98 -21.98
N THR A 243 5.40 -15.95 -21.37
CA THR A 243 4.57 -17.13 -21.09
C THR A 243 3.08 -16.83 -21.18
N ASP A 244 2.26 -17.88 -21.10
CA ASP A 244 0.81 -17.77 -21.03
C ASP A 244 0.33 -17.05 -19.76
N ILE A 245 -0.80 -16.37 -19.88
CA ILE A 245 -1.40 -15.58 -18.80
C ILE A 245 -1.77 -16.44 -17.56
N SER A 246 -2.01 -17.74 -17.73
CA SER A 246 -2.24 -18.68 -16.63
C SER A 246 -1.02 -18.79 -15.70
N ASN A 247 0.19 -18.79 -16.26
CA ASN A 247 1.43 -18.83 -15.49
C ASN A 247 1.64 -17.53 -14.68
N VAL A 248 1.17 -16.39 -15.20
CA VAL A 248 1.11 -15.13 -14.44
C VAL A 248 0.21 -15.26 -13.22
N GLY A 249 -0.93 -15.95 -13.36
CA GLY A 249 -1.83 -16.25 -12.25
C GLY A 249 -1.17 -17.11 -11.17
N ILE A 250 -0.48 -18.18 -11.57
CA ILE A 250 0.25 -19.07 -10.64
C ILE A 250 1.37 -18.30 -9.92
N TYR A 251 2.16 -17.52 -10.65
CA TYR A 251 3.23 -16.68 -10.10
C TYR A 251 2.69 -15.70 -9.05
N ASN A 252 1.64 -14.95 -9.38
CA ASN A 252 1.08 -13.96 -8.47
C ASN A 252 0.38 -14.60 -7.25
N ALA A 253 -0.19 -15.81 -7.39
CA ALA A 253 -0.74 -16.55 -6.26
C ALA A 253 0.35 -16.86 -5.20
N GLY A 254 1.52 -17.34 -5.65
CA GLY A 254 2.67 -17.54 -4.77
C GLY A 254 3.24 -16.22 -4.21
N GLN A 255 3.27 -15.19 -5.05
CA GLN A 255 3.77 -13.87 -4.66
C GLN A 255 2.98 -13.25 -3.50
N VAL A 256 1.65 -13.44 -3.44
CA VAL A 256 0.82 -12.95 -2.33
C VAL A 256 1.25 -13.55 -0.99
N LEU A 257 1.66 -14.82 -0.95
CA LEU A 257 2.19 -15.45 0.26
C LEU A 257 3.49 -14.77 0.72
N ILE A 258 4.44 -14.60 -0.21
CA ILE A 258 5.74 -13.97 0.06
C ILE A 258 5.55 -12.53 0.55
N VAL A 259 4.73 -11.75 -0.15
CA VAL A 259 4.49 -10.34 0.19
C VAL A 259 3.75 -10.19 1.53
N SER A 260 2.90 -11.16 1.89
CA SER A 260 2.23 -11.16 3.19
C SER A 260 3.20 -11.39 4.36
N LEU A 261 4.28 -12.16 4.14
CA LEU A 261 5.30 -12.38 5.16
C LEU A 261 6.12 -11.12 5.48
N PHE A 262 6.24 -10.16 4.55
CA PHE A 262 6.94 -8.89 4.82
C PHE A 262 6.28 -8.02 5.90
N PHE A 263 5.03 -8.29 6.26
CA PHE A 263 4.40 -7.62 7.39
C PHE A 263 5.12 -7.89 8.72
N ILE A 264 5.74 -9.06 8.89
CA ILE A 264 6.45 -9.44 10.12
C ILE A 264 7.68 -8.56 10.35
N PRO A 265 8.67 -8.48 9.41
CA PRO A 265 9.80 -7.56 9.55
C PRO A 265 9.35 -6.10 9.64
N GLY A 266 8.31 -5.70 8.88
CA GLY A 266 7.77 -4.34 8.92
C GLY A 266 7.23 -3.96 10.30
N SER A 267 6.47 -4.83 10.94
CA SER A 267 5.97 -4.63 12.30
C SER A 267 7.08 -4.61 13.33
N LEU A 268 8.05 -5.52 13.21
CA LEU A 268 9.17 -5.58 14.12
C LEU A 268 10.00 -4.30 14.08
N MET A 269 10.26 -3.78 12.87
CA MET A 269 10.93 -2.49 12.68
C MET A 269 10.14 -1.36 13.31
N MET A 270 8.82 -1.29 13.08
CA MET A 270 7.97 -0.28 13.72
C MET A 270 8.00 -0.38 15.27
N ALA A 271 8.06 -1.59 15.83
CA ALA A 271 8.07 -1.81 17.29
C ALA A 271 9.37 -1.32 17.94
N LEU A 272 10.48 -1.63 17.26
CA LEU A 272 11.83 -1.46 17.79
C LEU A 272 12.43 -0.11 17.41
N TYR A 273 11.86 0.59 16.43
CA TYR A 273 12.33 1.91 15.99
C TYR A 273 12.49 2.93 17.15
N PRO A 274 11.54 3.06 18.10
CA PRO A 274 11.69 3.99 19.23
C PRO A 274 12.80 3.58 20.21
N ALA A 275 13.10 2.28 20.33
CA ALA A 275 14.20 1.76 21.15
C ALA A 275 15.55 1.99 20.44
N PHE A 276 15.58 1.81 19.12
CA PHE A 276 16.74 2.09 18.28
C PHE A 276 17.12 3.57 18.32
N SER A 277 16.17 4.47 18.10
CA SER A 277 16.40 5.92 18.13
C SER A 277 16.91 6.41 19.51
N ARG A 278 16.40 5.85 20.60
CA ARG A 278 16.86 6.19 21.96
C ARG A 278 18.26 5.66 22.28
N SER A 279 18.57 4.43 21.85
CA SER A 279 19.87 3.80 22.11
C SER A 279 21.00 4.40 21.27
N VAL A 280 20.72 4.91 20.06
CA VAL A 280 21.69 5.70 19.26
C VAL A 280 22.14 6.96 20.02
N VAL A 281 21.25 7.60 20.77
CA VAL A 281 21.53 8.86 21.47
C VAL A 281 22.15 8.65 22.86
N LYS A 282 21.86 7.53 23.55
CA LYS A 282 22.23 7.34 24.97
C LYS A 282 23.16 6.19 25.31
N SER A 283 23.30 5.16 24.46
CA SER A 283 23.73 3.83 24.95
C SER A 283 24.98 3.22 24.29
N GLY A 284 25.57 3.87 23.29
CA GLY A 284 26.79 3.38 22.63
C GLY A 284 26.62 2.09 21.80
N LYS A 285 27.70 1.66 21.15
CA LYS A 285 27.69 0.55 20.15
C LYS A 285 27.20 -0.81 20.69
N LYS A 286 27.33 -1.09 22.00
CA LYS A 286 26.97 -2.41 22.59
C LYS A 286 25.46 -2.64 22.65
N GLU A 287 24.67 -1.63 22.99
CA GLU A 287 23.20 -1.77 23.08
C GLU A 287 22.58 -1.87 21.68
N LEU A 288 23.12 -1.10 20.72
CA LEU A 288 22.75 -1.23 19.30
C LEU A 288 23.03 -2.63 18.75
N LYS A 289 24.20 -3.21 19.08
CA LYS A 289 24.53 -4.59 18.69
C LYS A 289 23.54 -5.60 19.26
N LYS A 290 23.15 -5.49 20.53
CA LYS A 290 22.13 -6.37 21.14
C LYS A 290 20.77 -6.26 20.44
N ILE A 291 20.31 -5.04 20.12
CA ILE A 291 19.04 -4.84 19.43
C ILE A 291 19.10 -5.43 18.01
N ALA A 292 20.20 -5.22 17.29
CA ALA A 292 20.41 -5.79 15.96
C ALA A 292 20.44 -7.34 15.98
N GLU A 293 21.14 -7.94 16.95
CA GLU A 293 21.17 -9.39 17.14
C GLU A 293 19.78 -9.96 17.47
N MET A 294 19.00 -9.27 18.30
CA MET A 294 17.61 -9.66 18.60
C MET A 294 16.74 -9.61 17.35
N ILE A 295 16.83 -8.54 16.54
CA ILE A 295 16.12 -8.42 15.27
C ILE A 295 16.48 -9.57 14.34
N LEU A 296 17.77 -9.81 14.12
CA LEU A 296 18.25 -10.90 13.26
C LEU A 296 17.74 -12.26 13.74
N LYS A 297 17.79 -12.54 15.05
CA LYS A 297 17.28 -13.80 15.61
C LYS A 297 15.78 -13.98 15.35
N ILE A 298 14.97 -12.96 15.59
CA ILE A 298 13.52 -13.04 15.36
C ILE A 298 13.23 -13.20 13.87
N LEU A 299 13.93 -12.47 13.00
CA LEU A 299 13.79 -12.63 11.56
C LEU A 299 14.16 -14.04 11.10
N LEU A 300 15.27 -14.62 11.58
CA LEU A 300 15.67 -15.99 11.24
C LEU A 300 14.66 -17.02 11.77
N MET A 301 14.17 -16.85 12.99
CA MET A 301 13.16 -17.74 13.59
C MET A 301 11.82 -17.73 12.85
N VAL A 302 11.51 -16.67 12.11
CA VAL A 302 10.28 -16.59 11.32
C VAL A 302 10.53 -17.01 9.87
N ILE A 303 11.58 -16.48 9.25
CA ILE A 303 11.86 -16.67 7.83
C ILE A 303 12.27 -18.10 7.54
N LEU A 304 13.11 -18.74 8.37
CA LEU A 304 13.58 -20.10 8.11
C LEU A 304 12.44 -21.12 8.16
N PRO A 305 11.56 -21.16 9.19
CA PRO A 305 10.43 -22.08 9.18
C PRO A 305 9.45 -21.77 8.05
N SER A 306 9.21 -20.49 7.74
CA SER A 306 8.33 -20.11 6.63
C SER A 306 8.89 -20.62 5.29
N ALA A 307 10.19 -20.49 5.05
CA ALA A 307 10.83 -20.98 3.84
C ALA A 307 10.78 -22.52 3.76
N ILE A 308 11.02 -23.22 4.87
CA ILE A 308 10.93 -24.69 4.94
C ILE A 308 9.49 -25.15 4.68
N LEU A 309 8.49 -24.51 5.29
CA LEU A 309 7.08 -24.83 5.07
C LEU A 309 6.71 -24.62 3.60
N ILE A 310 7.08 -23.48 3.00
CA ILE A 310 6.82 -23.22 1.59
C ILE A 310 7.48 -24.27 0.70
N PHE A 311 8.73 -24.66 1.00
CA PHE A 311 9.43 -25.70 0.25
C PHE A 311 8.76 -27.07 0.36
N LEU A 312 8.35 -27.48 1.57
CA LEU A 312 7.69 -28.76 1.80
C LEU A 312 6.31 -28.86 1.13
N PHE A 313 5.53 -27.76 1.17
CA PHE A 313 4.19 -27.69 0.57
C PHE A 313 4.21 -27.30 -0.92
N SER A 314 5.39 -27.10 -1.52
CA SER A 314 5.52 -26.74 -2.94
C SER A 314 5.04 -27.82 -3.91
N ASN A 315 5.00 -29.09 -3.47
CA ASN A 315 4.71 -30.25 -4.32
C ASN A 315 3.37 -30.92 -3.97
N SER A 316 2.56 -30.29 -3.11
CA SER A 316 1.26 -30.78 -2.62
C SER A 316 0.12 -29.87 -3.07
#